data_AF-A0A957IQP7-F1
#
_entry.id   AF-A0A957IQP7-F1
#
_cell.length_a   1.000
_cell.length_b   1.000
_cell.length_c   1.000
_cell.angle_alpha   90.00
_cell.angle_beta   90.00
_cell.angle_gamma   90.00
#
_symmetry.space_group_name_H-M   'P 1'
#
loop_
_entity.id
_entity.type
_entity.pdbx_description
1 polymer ?
#
loop_
_entity_poly.entity_id
_entity_poly.type
_entity_poly.pdbx_seq_one_letter_code
_entity_poly.pdbx_strand_id
1 'polypeptide(L)'
;MLRKYLLWFALAFVLLTLTACLSLFAGQRLGHEVQLEATGTLTCSTECMDRGQCGTAADESLYVLGGLDVPTVANHNRVFADGTPVQIVTSRVENVQNNSDGQRFSLTFYQVTTEDLTKAGWVAGWCIASR
;
A
#
# COMPACT_ATOMS: atom_id res chain seq x y z
N MET A 1 -52.16 0.40 -38.78
CA MET A 1 -51.21 -0.56 -38.17
C MET A 1 -49.83 0.04 -37.91
N LEU A 2 -49.28 0.89 -38.79
CA LEU A 2 -47.95 1.52 -38.68
C LEU A 2 -47.67 2.29 -37.35
N ARG A 3 -48.67 2.97 -36.81
CA ARG A 3 -48.58 3.79 -35.59
C ARG A 3 -48.37 2.98 -34.31
N LYS A 4 -48.80 1.70 -34.29
CA LYS A 4 -48.53 0.79 -33.15
C LYS A 4 -47.09 0.32 -33.16
N TYR A 5 -46.54 -0.02 -34.33
CA TYR A 5 -45.14 -0.46 -34.46
C TYR A 5 -44.14 0.63 -34.07
N LEU A 6 -44.41 1.89 -34.43
CA LEU A 6 -43.58 3.05 -34.02
C LEU A 6 -43.49 3.21 -32.49
N LEU A 7 -44.58 2.96 -31.75
CA LEU A 7 -44.59 3.00 -30.28
C LEU A 7 -43.78 1.86 -29.66
N TRP A 8 -43.84 0.65 -30.24
CA TRP A 8 -43.04 -0.49 -29.78
C TRP A 8 -41.55 -0.31 -30.07
N PHE A 9 -41.18 0.26 -31.23
CA PHE A 9 -39.79 0.58 -31.56
C PHE A 9 -39.21 1.65 -30.64
N ALA A 10 -39.99 2.70 -30.33
CA ALA A 10 -39.55 3.73 -29.39
C ALA A 10 -39.34 3.16 -27.97
N LEU A 11 -40.23 2.29 -27.51
CA LEU A 11 -40.11 1.65 -26.19
C LEU A 11 -38.88 0.72 -26.11
N ALA A 12 -38.62 -0.07 -27.16
CA ALA A 12 -37.47 -0.95 -27.23
C ALA A 12 -36.14 -0.16 -27.23
N PHE A 13 -36.09 0.97 -27.93
CA PHE A 13 -34.92 1.83 -27.98
C PHE A 13 -34.61 2.46 -26.60
N VAL A 14 -35.64 2.93 -25.89
CA VAL A 14 -35.48 3.46 -24.52
C VAL A 14 -34.96 2.39 -23.56
N LEU A 15 -35.49 1.16 -23.62
CA LEU A 15 -34.99 0.05 -22.79
C LEU A 15 -33.52 -0.31 -23.08
N LEU A 16 -33.10 -0.25 -24.34
CA LEU A 16 -31.71 -0.50 -24.76
C LEU A 16 -30.74 0.58 -24.25
N THR A 17 -31.16 1.85 -24.24
CA THR A 17 -30.32 2.94 -23.70
C THR A 17 -30.18 2.90 -22.18
N LEU A 18 -31.22 2.46 -21.45
CA LEU A 18 -31.19 2.32 -19.99
C LEU A 18 -30.24 1.20 -19.53
N THR A 19 -30.15 0.10 -20.28
CA THR A 19 -29.24 -1.02 -19.96
C THR A 19 -27.76 -0.67 -20.22
N ALA A 20 -27.46 0.16 -21.21
CA ALA A 20 -26.09 0.62 -21.49
C ALA A 20 -25.54 1.61 -20.44
N CYS A 21 -26.40 2.34 -19.73
CA CYS A 21 -25.98 3.27 -18.67
C CYS A 21 -25.59 2.53 -17.37
N LEU A 22 -26.22 1.38 -17.08
CA LEU A 22 -25.95 0.60 -15.86
C LEU A 22 -24.61 -0.15 -15.90
N SER A 23 -24.09 -0.47 -17.08
CA SER A 23 -22.79 -1.14 -17.24
C SER A 23 -21.58 -0.20 -17.13
N LEU A 24 -21.77 1.13 -17.21
CA LEU A 24 -20.68 2.11 -17.04
C LEU A 24 -20.37 2.43 -15.57
N PHE A 25 -21.29 2.14 -14.64
CA PHE A 25 -21.09 2.36 -13.21
C PHE A 25 -20.81 1.09 -12.40
N ALA A 26 -20.97 -0.10 -12.99
CA ALA A 26 -20.62 -1.39 -12.36
C ALA A 26 -19.11 -1.72 -12.41
N GLY A 27 -18.28 -0.78 -12.88
CA GLY A 27 -16.86 -0.97 -13.14
C GLY A 27 -15.91 -0.33 -12.12
N GLN A 28 -16.39 0.20 -10.99
CA GLN A 28 -15.49 0.53 -9.89
C GLN A 28 -15.13 -0.76 -9.16
N ARG A 29 -14.08 -1.43 -9.65
CA ARG A 29 -13.35 -2.43 -8.88
C ARG A 29 -13.07 -1.83 -7.51
N LEU A 30 -13.81 -2.30 -6.51
CA LEU A 30 -13.42 -2.25 -5.11
C LEU A 30 -11.92 -2.49 -5.06
N GLY A 31 -11.22 -1.56 -4.41
CA GLY A 31 -9.77 -1.58 -4.27
C GLY A 31 -9.33 -3.00 -4.04
N HIS A 32 -8.45 -3.46 -4.93
CA HIS A 32 -7.77 -4.73 -4.79
C HIS A 32 -7.20 -4.72 -3.37
N GLU A 33 -7.84 -5.45 -2.46
CA GLU A 33 -7.25 -5.79 -1.18
C GLU A 33 -6.02 -6.60 -1.59
N VAL A 34 -4.88 -5.90 -1.66
CA VAL A 34 -3.59 -6.54 -1.88
C VAL A 34 -3.51 -7.53 -0.75
N GLN A 35 -3.67 -8.81 -1.10
CA GLN A 35 -3.49 -9.92 -0.21
C GLN A 35 -2.02 -9.85 0.18
N LEU A 36 -1.77 -9.11 1.26
CA LEU A 36 -0.48 -8.96 1.88
C LEU A 36 0.04 -10.37 2.06
N GLU A 37 1.20 -10.65 1.49
CA GLU A 37 1.98 -11.77 2.00
C GLU A 37 2.05 -11.56 3.50
N ALA A 38 1.48 -12.52 4.25
CA ALA A 38 1.30 -12.39 5.69
C ALA A 38 2.65 -12.24 6.41
N THR A 39 3.76 -12.47 5.69
CA THR A 39 5.12 -12.47 6.19
C THR A 39 6.04 -11.67 5.28
N GLY A 40 7.07 -11.06 5.86
CA GLY A 40 8.16 -10.41 5.15
C GLY A 40 9.47 -10.52 5.91
N THR A 41 10.56 -10.04 5.31
CA THR A 41 11.85 -9.89 5.99
C THR A 41 12.27 -8.43 5.93
N LEU A 42 12.53 -7.82 7.10
CA LEU A 42 13.05 -6.46 7.18
C LEU A 42 14.46 -6.44 6.61
N THR A 43 14.69 -5.62 5.60
CA THR A 43 15.95 -5.59 4.86
C THR A 43 16.43 -4.15 4.69
N CYS A 44 17.66 -3.86 5.13
CA CYS A 44 18.37 -2.62 4.85
C CYS A 44 18.95 -2.66 3.43
N SER A 45 18.07 -2.66 2.44
CA SER A 45 18.42 -2.58 1.03
C SER A 45 19.08 -1.23 0.70
N THR A 46 19.76 -1.13 -0.45
CA THR A 46 20.28 0.15 -0.95
C THR A 46 19.18 1.20 -1.06
N GLU A 47 17.99 0.83 -1.55
CA GLU A 47 16.86 1.77 -1.62
C GLU A 47 16.40 2.21 -0.22
N CYS A 48 16.25 1.29 0.73
CA CYS A 48 15.89 1.64 2.11
C CYS A 48 16.95 2.58 2.75
N MET A 49 18.23 2.35 2.47
CA MET A 49 19.34 3.16 2.97
C MET A 49 19.39 4.55 2.33
N ASP A 50 19.26 4.63 1.00
CA ASP A 50 19.25 5.89 0.24
C ASP A 50 18.07 6.80 0.65
N ARG A 51 17.00 6.20 1.17
CA ARG A 51 15.82 6.91 1.71
C ARG A 51 15.95 7.23 3.20
N GLY A 52 17.07 6.89 3.84
CA GLY A 52 17.31 7.17 5.26
C GLY A 52 16.45 6.33 6.21
N GLN A 53 15.96 5.17 5.74
CA GLN A 53 15.07 4.29 6.50
C GLN A 53 15.79 3.12 7.18
N CYS A 54 17.10 3.01 7.01
CA CYS A 54 17.95 2.04 7.68
C CYS A 54 19.37 2.58 7.80
N GLY A 55 20.24 1.85 8.49
CA GLY A 55 21.63 2.25 8.64
C GLY A 55 22.49 1.19 9.30
N THR A 56 23.71 1.62 9.63
CA THR A 56 24.74 0.79 10.26
C THR A 56 25.02 1.30 11.67
N ALA A 57 24.98 0.43 12.66
CA ALA A 57 25.32 0.74 14.04
C ALA A 57 26.85 0.80 14.23
N ALA A 58 27.29 1.21 15.43
CA ALA A 58 28.72 1.34 15.75
C ALA A 58 29.46 -0.01 15.75
N ASP A 59 28.75 -1.12 15.91
CA ASP A 59 29.25 -2.49 15.83
C ASP A 59 29.15 -3.08 14.41
N GLU A 60 28.94 -2.23 13.41
CA GLU A 60 28.76 -2.59 12.00
C GLU A 60 27.49 -3.40 11.68
N SER A 61 26.61 -3.62 12.67
CA SER A 61 25.33 -4.29 12.43
C SER A 61 24.36 -3.39 11.66
N LEU A 62 23.60 -3.99 10.74
CA LEU A 62 22.56 -3.27 9.99
C LEU A 62 21.24 -3.27 10.77
N TYR A 63 20.51 -2.18 10.66
CA TYR A 63 19.20 -2.01 11.30
C TYR A 63 18.22 -1.26 10.41
N VAL A 64 16.93 -1.56 10.55
CA VAL A 64 15.82 -0.87 9.90
C VAL A 64 15.10 0.03 10.91
N LEU A 65 14.78 1.24 10.49
CA LEU A 65 14.08 2.25 11.28
C LEU A 65 12.58 2.21 11.04
N GLY A 66 11.81 2.51 12.08
CA GLY A 66 10.36 2.57 12.00
C GLY A 66 9.72 3.51 13.01
N GLY A 67 8.40 3.63 12.90
CA GLY A 67 7.54 4.31 13.87
C GLY A 67 6.80 3.29 14.75
N LEU A 68 6.52 3.61 16.00
CA LEU A 68 5.72 2.75 16.88
C LEU A 68 4.23 2.83 16.49
N ASP A 69 3.66 4.03 16.54
CA ASP A 69 2.21 4.21 16.49
C ASP A 69 1.71 4.55 15.07
N VAL A 70 2.55 5.20 14.28
CA VAL A 70 2.18 5.74 12.96
C VAL A 70 3.29 5.51 11.91
N PRO A 71 2.92 5.41 10.62
CA PRO A 71 3.86 5.56 9.52
C PRO A 71 4.74 6.80 9.65
N THR A 72 6.05 6.66 9.48
CA THR A 72 6.96 7.81 9.51
C THR A 72 8.20 7.58 8.66
N VAL A 73 8.71 8.66 8.07
CA VAL A 73 10.00 8.72 7.35
C VAL A 73 11.07 9.49 8.11
N ALA A 74 10.72 10.02 9.28
CA ALA A 74 11.61 10.83 10.12
C ALA A 74 11.25 10.63 11.60
N ASN A 75 12.11 11.08 12.52
CA ASN A 75 11.87 10.99 13.96
C ASN A 75 11.50 9.56 14.41
N HIS A 76 12.19 8.57 13.86
CA HIS A 76 11.98 7.16 14.15
C HIS A 76 12.12 6.88 15.64
N ASN A 77 11.21 6.08 16.18
CA ASN A 77 11.20 5.66 17.59
C ASN A 77 11.16 4.12 17.73
N ARG A 78 11.38 3.42 16.61
CA ARG A 78 11.57 1.97 16.55
C ARG A 78 12.78 1.62 15.70
N VAL A 79 13.45 0.56 16.14
CA VAL A 79 14.62 -0.04 15.50
C VAL A 79 14.43 -1.54 15.48
N PHE A 80 14.65 -2.12 14.32
CA PHE A 80 14.63 -3.56 14.06
C PHE A 80 16.00 -3.98 13.53
N ALA A 81 16.44 -5.19 13.84
CA ALA A 81 17.65 -5.72 13.22
C ALA A 81 17.38 -6.01 11.74
N ASP A 82 18.38 -5.82 10.88
CA ASP A 82 18.33 -6.32 9.51
C ASP A 82 18.12 -7.85 9.49
N GLY A 83 17.42 -8.35 8.47
CA GLY A 83 17.07 -9.76 8.34
C GLY A 83 15.97 -10.25 9.29
N THR A 84 15.37 -9.36 10.11
CA THR A 84 14.31 -9.75 11.04
C THR A 84 13.07 -10.23 10.28
N PRO A 85 12.61 -11.48 10.50
CA PRO A 85 11.35 -11.94 9.94
C PRO A 85 10.18 -11.31 10.69
N VAL A 86 9.17 -10.89 9.94
CA VAL A 86 8.01 -10.19 10.46
C VAL A 86 6.72 -10.69 9.85
N GLN A 87 5.65 -10.63 10.64
CA GLN A 87 4.28 -10.75 10.19
C GLN A 87 3.77 -9.37 9.80
N ILE A 88 3.13 -9.25 8.63
CA ILE A 88 2.51 -8.01 8.21
C ILE A 88 1.04 -8.01 8.64
N VAL A 89 0.71 -7.11 9.56
CA VAL A 89 -0.63 -7.00 10.16
C VAL A 89 -1.58 -6.19 9.29
N THR A 90 -1.08 -5.07 8.76
CA THR A 90 -1.85 -4.20 7.87
C THR A 90 -0.90 -3.33 7.04
N SER A 91 -1.46 -2.59 6.08
CA SER A 91 -0.72 -1.62 5.30
C SER A 91 -1.46 -0.28 5.22
N ARG A 92 -0.71 0.78 4.98
CA ARG A 92 -1.26 2.12 4.75
C ARG A 92 -0.43 2.85 3.72
N VAL A 93 -1.09 3.45 2.74
CA VAL A 93 -0.43 4.32 1.77
C VAL A 93 -0.44 5.75 2.30
N GLU A 94 0.73 6.37 2.37
CA GLU A 94 0.90 7.76 2.77
C GLU A 94 1.49 8.57 1.61
N ASN A 95 1.12 9.85 1.53
CA ASN A 95 1.76 10.77 0.59
C ASN A 95 2.93 11.43 1.31
N VAL A 96 4.14 11.05 0.91
CA VAL A 96 5.38 11.54 1.48
C VAL A 96 6.02 12.56 0.54
N GLN A 97 6.79 13.48 1.12
CA GLN A 97 7.54 14.49 0.38
C GLN A 97 9.03 14.26 0.60
N ASN A 98 9.79 14.24 -0.49
CA ASN A 98 11.23 14.29 -0.41
C ASN A 98 11.65 15.74 -0.08
N ASN A 99 12.37 15.92 1.03
CA ASN A 99 12.79 17.24 1.49
C ASN A 99 13.90 17.87 0.63
N SER A 100 14.62 17.09 -0.18
CA SER A 100 15.72 17.62 -1.01
C SER A 100 15.23 18.31 -2.29
N ASP A 101 14.19 17.79 -2.92
CA ASP A 101 13.66 18.27 -4.22
C ASP A 101 12.18 18.70 -4.16
N GLY A 102 11.49 18.47 -3.04
CA GLY A 102 10.08 18.79 -2.82
C GLY A 102 9.10 17.84 -3.52
N GLN A 103 9.58 16.79 -4.19
CA GLN A 103 8.74 15.84 -4.92
C GLN A 103 7.82 15.08 -3.95
N ARG A 104 6.55 14.94 -4.32
CA ARG A 104 5.58 14.11 -3.60
C ARG A 104 5.36 12.79 -4.31
N PHE A 105 5.28 11.72 -3.54
CA PHE A 105 4.97 10.38 -4.04
C PHE A 105 4.22 9.59 -2.98
N SER A 106 3.49 8.56 -3.41
CA SER A 106 2.79 7.66 -2.52
C SER A 106 3.72 6.52 -2.10
N LEU A 107 3.79 6.25 -0.80
CA LEU A 107 4.58 5.18 -0.21
C LEU A 107 3.69 4.29 0.63
N THR A 108 3.78 2.98 0.42
CA THR A 108 3.15 2.00 1.30
C THR A 108 4.00 1.81 2.54
N PHE A 109 3.36 1.89 3.70
CA PHE A 109 3.89 1.48 4.99
C PHE A 109 3.19 0.22 5.45
N TYR A 110 3.93 -0.61 6.17
CA TYR A 110 3.43 -1.86 6.70
C TYR A 110 3.51 -1.82 8.22
N GLN A 111 2.41 -2.14 8.88
CA GLN A 111 2.43 -2.44 10.30
C GLN A 111 2.91 -3.88 10.45
N VAL A 112 4.04 -4.05 11.12
CA VAL A 112 4.72 -5.33 11.27
C VAL A 112 4.82 -5.71 12.74
N THR A 113 4.83 -7.02 12.98
CA THR A 113 5.14 -7.62 14.28
C THR A 113 6.22 -8.67 14.07
N THR A 114 7.22 -8.73 14.94
CA THR A 114 8.26 -9.77 14.89
C THR A 114 7.64 -11.15 15.14
N GLU A 115 8.24 -12.22 14.60
CA GLU A 115 7.71 -13.58 14.77
C GLU A 115 7.60 -14.03 16.24
N ASP A 116 8.49 -13.54 17.10
CA ASP A 116 8.47 -13.77 18.55
C ASP A 116 7.44 -12.90 19.31
N LEU A 117 6.70 -12.05 18.58
CA LEU A 117 5.69 -11.12 19.09
C LEU A 117 6.21 -10.09 20.11
N THR A 118 7.53 -9.89 20.19
CA THR A 118 8.13 -8.98 21.18
C THR A 118 8.16 -7.53 20.72
N LYS A 119 8.14 -7.28 19.41
CA LYS A 119 8.23 -5.94 18.82
C LYS A 119 7.22 -5.76 17.70
N ALA A 120 6.63 -4.57 17.66
CA ALA A 120 5.77 -4.13 16.58
C ALA A 120 6.04 -2.67 16.22
N GLY A 121 5.70 -2.30 14.98
CA GLY A 121 5.80 -0.93 14.49
C GLY A 121 5.44 -0.81 13.01
N TRP A 122 5.51 0.41 12.50
CA TRP A 122 5.35 0.76 11.11
C TRP A 122 6.70 0.89 10.42
N VAL A 123 6.86 0.24 9.28
CA VAL A 123 8.08 0.26 8.46
C VAL A 123 7.73 0.67 7.03
N ALA A 124 8.61 1.44 6.40
CA ALA A 124 8.48 1.84 5.00
C ALA A 124 8.61 0.62 4.07
N GLY A 125 7.81 0.56 3.00
CA GLY A 125 7.79 -0.57 2.08
C GLY A 125 9.11 -0.88 1.39
N TRP A 126 9.97 0.13 1.21
CA TRP A 126 11.34 -0.05 0.68
C TRP A 126 12.22 -0.98 1.51
N CYS A 127 11.87 -1.17 2.77
CA CYS A 127 12.64 -1.92 3.75
C CYS A 127 12.07 -3.33 4.01
N ILE A 128 11.11 -3.78 3.19
CA ILE A 128 10.53 -5.12 3.29
C ILE A 128 10.82 -5.90 2.02
N ALA A 129 11.47 -7.05 2.17
CA ALA A 129 11.54 -8.07 1.14
C ALA A 129 10.37 -9.06 1.32
N SER A 130 9.50 -9.14 0.33
CA SER A 130 8.46 -10.17 0.17
C SER A 130 9.10 -11.53 -0.11
N ARG A 131 8.49 -12.63 0.35
CA ARG A 131 9.02 -14.00 0.20
C ARG A 131 8.13 -14.86 -0.68
#